data_AF-A0A9X5CLP9-F1
#
_entry.id   AF-A0A9X5CLP9-F1
#
_cell.length_a   1.000
_cell.length_b   1.000
_cell.length_c   1.000
_cell.angle_alpha   90.00
_cell.angle_beta   90.00
_cell.angle_gamma   90.00
#
_symmetry.space_group_name_H-M   'P 1'
#
loop_
_entity.id
_entity.type
_entity.pdbx_description
1 polymer ?
#
loop_
_entity_poly.entity_id
_entity_poly.type
_entity_poly.pdbx_seq_one_letter_code
_entity_poly.pdbx_strand_id
1 'polypeptide(L)' 'MIRHEALESLPVREALPSLAGALDAHGTSVLVAPPGTGKTTLVPLVLAGLWGAGPARRVLVAEPRRIAAR' A
#
# COMPACT_ATOMS: atom_id res chain seq x y z
N MET A 1 -7.38 16.07 6.23
CA MET A 1 -7.21 16.35 4.79
C MET A 1 -6.02 15.55 4.30
N ILE A 2 -6.21 14.63 3.33
CA ILE A 2 -5.10 13.87 2.74
C ILE A 2 -4.33 14.83 1.83
N ARG A 3 -3.01 14.95 2.01
CA ARG A 3 -2.16 15.77 1.15
C ARG A 3 -1.81 14.97 -0.10
N HIS A 4 -2.58 15.14 -1.17
CA HIS A 4 -2.46 14.35 -2.40
C HIS A 4 -1.08 14.46 -3.05
N GLU A 5 -0.48 15.65 -3.11
CA GLU A 5 0.89 15.86 -3.62
C GLU A 5 1.95 15.00 -2.91
N ALA A 6 1.83 14.85 -1.58
CA ALA A 6 2.76 14.03 -0.81
C ALA A 6 2.59 12.54 -1.07
N LEU A 7 1.38 12.08 -1.43
CA LEU A 7 1.16 10.70 -1.85
C LEU A 7 1.65 10.47 -3.29
N GLU A 8 1.61 11.52 -4.12
CA GLU A 8 2.11 11.53 -5.50
C GLU A 8 3.61 11.31 -5.61
N SER A 9 4.37 11.81 -4.65
CA SER A 9 5.83 11.66 -4.61
C SER A 9 6.33 10.36 -3.95
N LEU A 10 5.46 9.48 -3.46
CA LEU A 10 5.90 8.26 -2.77
C LEU A 10 6.52 7.24 -3.75
N PRO A 11 7.76 6.77 -3.51
CA PRO A 11 8.46 5.84 -4.42
C PRO A 11 7.72 4.53 -4.68
N VAL A 12 6.95 4.02 -3.71
CA VAL A 12 6.20 2.75 -3.88
C VAL A 12 5.17 2.80 -5.01
N ARG A 13 4.81 3.99 -5.50
CA ARG A 13 3.87 4.18 -6.62
C ARG A 13 4.25 3.39 -7.87
N GLU A 14 5.55 3.31 -8.16
CA GLU A 14 6.07 2.60 -9.33
C GLU A 14 5.72 1.09 -9.29
N ALA A 15 5.53 0.52 -8.10
CA ALA A 15 5.18 -0.88 -7.92
C ALA A 15 3.66 -1.16 -8.02
N LEU A 16 2.80 -0.14 -7.97
CA LEU A 16 1.35 -0.33 -7.88
C LEU A 16 0.72 -1.04 -9.10
N PRO A 17 1.12 -0.77 -10.35
CA PRO A 17 0.57 -1.48 -11.50
C PRO A 17 0.88 -2.98 -11.47
N SER A 18 2.13 -3.34 -11.14
CA SER A 18 2.54 -4.75 -11.02
C SER A 18 1.85 -5.43 -9.84
N LEU A 19 1.70 -4.73 -8.72
CA LEU A 19 0.97 -5.21 -7.55
C LEU A 19 -0.49 -5.53 -7.88
N ALA A 20 -1.19 -4.61 -8.55
CA ALA A 20 -2.58 -4.79 -8.96
C ALA A 20 -2.72 -6.00 -9.90
N GLY A 21 -1.87 -6.11 -10.92
CA GLY A 21 -1.88 -7.24 -11.85
C GLY A 21 -1.64 -8.59 -11.15
N ALA A 22 -0.71 -8.65 -10.20
CA ALA A 22 -0.44 -9.87 -9.42
C ALA A 22 -1.63 -10.26 -8.52
N LEU A 23 -2.27 -9.27 -7.89
CA LEU A 23 -3.47 -9.50 -7.06
C LEU A 23 -4.66 -9.94 -7.91
N ASP A 24 -4.87 -9.36 -9.08
CA ASP A 24 -5.97 -9.75 -9.98
C ASP A 24 -5.75 -11.17 -10.55
N ALA A 25 -4.51 -11.51 -10.90
CA ALA A 25 -4.18 -12.82 -11.48
C ALA A 25 -4.10 -13.96 -10.45
N HIS A 26 -3.63 -13.69 -9.23
CA HIS A 26 -3.28 -14.73 -8.26
C HIS A 26 -3.98 -14.58 -6.91
N GLY A 27 -4.67 -13.47 -6.66
CA GLY A 27 -5.31 -13.16 -5.37
C GLY A 27 -4.32 -12.84 -4.24
N THR A 28 -3.01 -12.98 -4.46
CA THR A 28 -1.96 -12.76 -3.45
C THR A 28 -0.69 -12.21 -4.12
N SER A 29 0.04 -11.36 -3.41
CA SER A 29 1.28 -10.74 -3.90
C SER A 29 2.25 -10.45 -2.76
N VAL A 30 3.55 -10.50 -3.05
CA VAL A 30 4.60 -10.03 -2.14
C VAL A 30 5.19 -8.74 -2.70
N LEU A 31 5.07 -7.64 -1.95
CA LEU A 31 5.69 -6.37 -2.28
C LEU A 31 6.94 -6.16 -1.44
N VAL A 32 8.10 -6.11 -2.10
CA VAL A 32 9.37 -5.74 -1.48
C VAL A 32 9.72 -4.33 -1.90
N ALA A 33 9.92 -3.45 -0.92
CA ALA A 33 10.38 -2.09 -1.16
C ALA A 33 11.30 -1.65 -0.01
N PRO A 34 12.33 -0.82 -0.28
CA PRO A 34 13.17 -0.24 0.77
C PRO A 34 12.37 0.46 1.89
N PRO A 35 12.93 0.58 3.11
CA PRO A 35 12.35 1.40 4.17
C PRO A 35 12.11 2.85 3.69
N GLY A 36 11.05 3.49 4.18
CA GLY A 36 10.73 4.89 3.83
C GLY A 36 10.05 5.10 2.47
N THR A 37 9.88 4.06 1.65
CA THR A 37 9.23 4.16 0.31
C THR A 37 7.73 4.46 0.33
N GLY A 38 7.10 4.44 1.51
CA GLY A 38 5.66 4.68 1.65
C GLY A 38 4.79 3.44 1.47
N LYS A 39 5.36 2.22 1.47
CA LYS A 39 4.60 0.96 1.29
C LYS A 39 3.45 0.77 2.29
N THR A 40 3.63 1.14 3.56
CA THR A 40 2.59 1.04 4.60
C THR A 40 1.61 2.22 4.54
N THR A 41 1.94 3.28 3.80
CA THR A 41 1.13 4.49 3.66
C THR A 41 0.21 4.42 2.44
N LEU A 42 0.78 4.21 1.24
CA LEU A 42 0.04 4.33 -0.02
C LEU A 42 -0.70 3.04 -0.40
N VAL A 43 -0.08 1.87 -0.19
CA VAL A 43 -0.65 0.60 -0.64
C VAL A 43 -2.02 0.31 -0.01
N PRO A 44 -2.22 0.45 1.32
CA PRO A 44 -3.54 0.24 1.90
C PRO A 44 -4.61 1.19 1.36
N LEU A 45 -4.25 2.45 1.07
CA LEU A 45 -5.19 3.44 0.52
C LEU A 45 -5.63 3.08 -0.90
N VAL A 46 -4.69 2.65 -1.75
CA VAL A 46 -4.96 2.18 -3.12
C VAL A 46 -5.89 0.97 -3.08
N LEU A 47 -5.57 -0.03 -2.25
CA LEU A 47 -6.36 -1.26 -2.14
C LEU A 47 -7.76 -1.01 -1.54
N ALA A 48 -7.91 0.01 -0.70
CA ALA A 48 -9.19 0.42 -0.13
C ALA A 48 -10.05 1.25 -1.10
N GLY A 49 -9.54 1.62 -2.28
CA GLY A 49 -10.22 2.55 -3.19
C GLY A 49 -10.32 3.98 -2.65
N LEU A 50 -9.47 4.34 -1.69
CA LEU A 50 -9.41 5.70 -1.11
C LEU A 50 -8.41 6.60 -1.84
N TRP A 51 -7.63 6.03 -2.76
CA TRP A 51 -6.70 6.74 -3.61
C TRP A 51 -6.61 6.04 -4.98
N GLY A 52 -6.77 6.79 -6.07
CA GLY A 52 -6.93 6.24 -7.43
C GLY A 52 -8.39 5.99 -7.81
N ALA A 53 -8.61 5.13 -8.81
CA ALA A 53 -9.93 4.85 -9.40
C ALA A 53 -10.54 3.48 -8.98
N GLY A 54 -9.95 2.82 -7.98
CA GLY A 54 -10.42 1.52 -7.50
C GLY A 54 -11.74 1.62 -6.72
N PRO A 55 -12.54 0.53 -6.65
CA PRO A 55 -13.77 0.53 -5.86
C PRO A 55 -13.46 0.59 -4.37
N ALA A 56 -14.37 1.21 -3.60
CA ALA A 56 -14.26 1.29 -2.15
C ALA A 56 -14.29 -0.12 -1.51
N ARG A 57 -13.32 -0.40 -0.64
CA ARG A 57 -13.17 -1.70 0.04
C ARG A 57 -12.73 -1.52 1.49
N ARG A 58 -12.96 -2.53 2.33
CA ARG A 58 -12.35 -2.63 3.65
C ARG A 58 -10.99 -3.32 3.53
N VAL A 59 -9.95 -2.70 4.08
CA VAL A 59 -8.60 -3.25 4.13
C VAL A 59 -8.18 -3.43 5.58
N LEU A 60 -7.74 -4.63 5.93
CA LEU A 60 -7.10 -4.92 7.21
C LEU A 60 -5.58 -4.85 7.03
N VAL A 61 -4.92 -4.03 7.84
CA VAL A 61 -3.46 -3.94 7.89
C VAL A 61 -2.99 -4.57 9.20
N ALA A 62 -2.20 -5.63 9.09
CA ALA A 62 -1.53 -6.22 10.25
C ALA A 62 -0.11 -5.66 10.35
N GLU A 63 0.24 -5.10 11.51
CA GLU A 63 1.61 -4.69 11.83
C GLU A 63 2.19 -5.64 12.89
N PRO A 64 3.53 -5.85 12.92
CA PRO A 64 4.17 -6.62 13.97
C PRO A 64 3.77 -6.08 15.36
N ARG A 65 3.52 -6.98 16.33
CA ARG A 65 3.39 -6.54 17.72
C ARG A 65 4.70 -5.85 18.12
N ARG A 66 4.64 -4.69 18.79
CA ARG A 66 5.85 -4.08 19.36
C ARG A 66 6.56 -5.14 20.20
N ILE A 67 7.81 -5.43 19.87
CA ILE A 67 8.69 -6.15 20.77
C ILE A 67 8.90 -5.20 21.96
N ALA A 68 8.39 -5.57 23.13
CA ALA A 68 8.83 -4.92 24.36
C ALA A 68 10.34 -5.18 24.47
N ALA A 69 11.16 -4.14 24.37
CA ALA A 69 12.58 -4.26 24.65
C ALA A 69 12.71 -4.79 26.09
N ARG A 70 13.44 -5.91 26.25
CA ARG A 70 13.97 -6.33 27.55
C ARG A 70 15.31 -5.67 27.78
#